data_AF-A0A535G9D6-F1
#
_entry.id   AF-A0A535G9D6-F1
#
_cell.length_a   1.000
_cell.length_b   1.000
_cell.length_c   1.000
_cell.angle_alpha   90.00
_cell.angle_beta   90.00
_cell.angle_gamma   90.00
#
_symmetry.space_group_name_H-M   'P 1'
#
loop_
_entity.id
_entity.type
_entity.pdbx_description
1 polymer ?
#
loop_
_entity_poly.entity_id
_entity_poly.type
_entity_poly.pdbx_seq_one_letter_code
_entity_poly.pdbx_strand_id
1 'polypeptide(L)'
;MPRSAYERSKGVESVTWREFPLGKGIALSILDDSTAAGRQLKGQRLLDVLDEAAGLPLCKLTVADRPQRHRTRAGKLELKTYGYYRIAWESTPQRGTIRIYNLTAIRQQVLAPKVFLETLLHEWVHHYDFTGLQLDRSPHTSGFFARIRDLAETLGVGFVTPPKREAPSAAPAEDVVVAGSDRLQPGGKPPPQWIRDQVLALFGRPRT
;
A
#
# COMPACT_ATOMS: atom_id res chain seq x y z
N MET A 1 -23.22 10.01 4.83
CA MET A 1 -22.34 8.90 5.23
C MET A 1 -20.92 9.40 5.25
N PRO A 2 -20.10 9.08 6.27
CA PRO A 2 -18.66 9.35 6.18
C PRO A 2 -18.08 8.61 4.97
N ARG A 3 -17.18 9.28 4.23
CA ARG A 3 -16.50 8.66 3.08
C ARG A 3 -15.78 7.38 3.52
N SER A 4 -15.91 6.33 2.72
CA SER A 4 -15.20 5.07 2.93
C SER A 4 -13.67 5.28 2.95
N ALA A 5 -12.92 4.37 3.57
CA ALA A 5 -11.44 4.38 3.49
C ALA A 5 -10.94 4.45 2.03
N TYR A 6 -11.65 3.80 1.12
CA TYR A 6 -11.36 3.83 -0.31
C TYR A 6 -11.48 5.24 -0.88
N GLU A 7 -12.60 5.92 -0.68
CA GLU A 7 -12.83 7.28 -1.20
C GLU A 7 -11.87 8.30 -0.56
N ARG A 8 -11.58 8.14 0.74
CA ARG A 8 -10.58 8.97 1.43
C ARG A 8 -9.18 8.76 0.85
N SER A 9 -8.74 7.50 0.70
CA SER A 9 -7.44 7.15 0.11
C SER A 9 -7.30 7.64 -1.34
N LYS A 10 -8.38 7.50 -2.14
CA LYS A 10 -8.42 7.93 -3.55
C LYS A 10 -8.24 9.44 -3.72
N GLY A 11 -8.77 10.24 -2.80
CA GLY A 11 -8.75 11.70 -2.88
C GLY A 11 -7.47 12.39 -2.39
N VAL A 12 -6.51 11.64 -1.84
CA VAL A 12 -5.22 12.19 -1.38
C VAL A 12 -4.14 11.69 -2.32
N GLU A 13 -3.46 12.58 -3.02
CA GLU A 13 -2.46 12.19 -4.03
C GLU A 13 -1.01 12.43 -3.63
N SER A 14 -0.77 13.23 -2.59
CA SER A 14 0.56 13.57 -2.07
C SER A 14 0.70 13.24 -0.58
N VAL A 15 1.95 13.13 -0.15
CA VAL A 15 2.30 13.05 1.27
C VAL A 15 2.36 14.46 1.83
N THR A 16 1.76 14.66 2.99
CA THR A 16 1.87 15.93 3.72
C THR A 16 3.09 15.89 4.63
N TRP A 17 4.00 16.83 4.42
CA TRP A 17 5.24 16.97 5.19
C TRP A 17 5.13 18.15 6.16
N ARG A 18 5.63 18.00 7.39
CA ARG A 18 5.87 19.13 8.31
C ARG A 18 7.12 19.90 7.91
N GLU A 19 8.12 19.17 7.42
CA GLU A 19 9.38 19.71 6.90
C GLU A 19 9.87 18.85 5.72
N PHE A 20 10.74 19.41 4.87
CA PHE A 20 11.21 18.68 3.70
C PHE A 20 12.12 17.50 4.11
N PRO A 21 11.82 16.25 3.72
CA PRO A 21 12.62 15.10 4.12
C PRO A 21 13.97 15.07 3.40
N LEU A 22 15.07 15.31 4.12
CA LEU A 22 16.44 15.25 3.60
C LEU A 22 16.94 13.80 3.40
N GLY A 23 16.14 12.96 2.75
CA GLY A 23 16.36 11.51 2.62
C GLY A 23 17.06 11.05 1.34
N LYS A 24 17.28 11.93 0.34
CA LYS A 24 17.81 11.54 -0.99
C LYS A 24 19.12 10.75 -0.92
N GLY A 25 20.10 11.23 -0.17
CA GLY A 25 21.40 10.55 -0.01
C GLY A 25 21.26 9.17 0.63
N ILE A 26 20.37 9.04 1.63
CA ILE A 26 20.10 7.76 2.30
C ILE A 26 19.43 6.79 1.31
N ALA A 27 18.42 7.24 0.58
CA ALA A 27 17.72 6.44 -0.43
C ALA A 27 18.67 5.92 -1.51
N LEU A 28 19.58 6.76 -2.02
CA LEU A 28 20.61 6.34 -2.98
C LEU A 28 21.58 5.32 -2.36
N SER A 29 22.03 5.53 -1.11
CA SER A 29 22.92 4.58 -0.43
C SER A 29 22.32 3.18 -0.21
N ILE A 30 20.98 3.06 -0.18
CA ILE A 30 20.27 1.77 -0.11
C ILE A 30 20.41 1.03 -1.45
N LEU A 31 20.41 1.75 -2.58
CA LEU A 31 20.55 1.15 -3.90
C LEU A 31 21.93 0.51 -4.11
N ASP A 32 22.95 0.99 -3.40
CA ASP A 32 24.30 0.45 -3.41
C ASP A 32 24.49 -0.72 -2.42
N ASP A 33 23.43 -1.19 -1.74
CA ASP A 33 23.49 -2.27 -0.77
C ASP A 33 22.67 -3.49 -1.18
N SER A 34 23.28 -4.66 -1.02
CA SER A 34 22.67 -5.97 -1.28
C SER A 34 22.56 -6.82 -0.01
N THR A 35 23.19 -6.40 1.09
CA THR A 35 23.19 -7.15 2.34
C THR A 35 21.95 -6.85 3.15
N ALA A 36 21.41 -7.85 3.86
CA ALA A 36 20.28 -7.63 4.75
C ALA A 36 20.61 -6.65 5.88
N ALA A 37 21.82 -6.73 6.44
CA ALA A 37 22.27 -5.85 7.52
C ALA A 37 22.44 -4.38 7.05
N GLY A 38 23.06 -4.16 5.89
CA GLY A 38 23.22 -2.82 5.32
C GLY A 38 21.88 -2.19 4.95
N ARG A 39 20.99 -2.97 4.33
CA ARG A 39 19.60 -2.56 4.05
C ARG A 39 18.78 -2.29 5.30
N GLN A 40 18.98 -3.07 6.37
CA GLN A 40 18.33 -2.84 7.66
C GLN A 40 18.76 -1.48 8.24
N LEU A 41 20.06 -1.21 8.30
CA LEU A 41 20.61 0.02 8.86
C LEU A 41 20.16 1.25 8.05
N LYS A 42 20.39 1.24 6.74
CA LYS A 42 20.10 2.37 5.86
C LYS A 42 18.60 2.56 5.67
N GLY A 43 17.85 1.46 5.55
CA GLY A 43 16.40 1.48 5.45
C GLY A 43 15.74 2.04 6.72
N GLN A 44 16.20 1.65 7.91
CA GLN A 44 15.69 2.23 9.16
C GLN A 44 15.97 3.73 9.24
N ARG A 45 17.19 4.16 8.90
CA ARG A 45 17.53 5.60 8.85
C ARG A 45 16.65 6.39 7.90
N LEU A 46 16.28 5.80 6.75
CA LEU A 46 15.34 6.44 5.83
C LEU A 46 13.96 6.55 6.47
N LEU A 47 13.44 5.49 7.11
CA LEU A 47 12.16 5.55 7.82
C LEU A 47 12.15 6.61 8.91
N ASP A 48 13.21 6.70 9.72
CA ASP A 48 13.32 7.68 10.79
C ASP A 48 13.19 9.12 10.25
N VAL A 49 13.90 9.43 9.15
CA VAL A 49 13.82 10.74 8.48
C VAL A 49 12.42 11.01 7.92
N LEU A 50 11.79 10.02 7.31
CA LEU A 50 10.45 10.19 6.73
C LEU A 50 9.38 10.36 7.82
N ASP A 51 9.46 9.57 8.90
CA ASP A 51 8.54 9.65 10.03
C ASP A 51 8.68 10.99 10.75
N GLU A 52 9.90 11.47 10.99
CA GLU A 52 10.17 12.79 11.57
C GLU A 52 9.62 13.91 10.68
N ALA A 53 9.97 13.89 9.39
CA ALA A 53 9.57 14.91 8.43
C ALA A 53 8.05 15.00 8.23
N ALA A 54 7.33 13.87 8.26
CA ALA A 54 5.87 13.84 8.20
C ALA A 54 5.21 14.00 9.59
N GLY A 55 6.00 13.93 10.67
CA GLY A 55 5.53 13.98 12.04
C GLY A 55 4.68 12.78 12.46
N LEU A 56 5.03 11.60 11.96
CA LEU A 56 4.40 10.32 12.25
C LEU A 56 5.05 9.64 13.47
N PRO A 57 4.35 8.70 14.13
CA PRO A 57 4.96 7.80 15.09
C PRO A 57 6.04 6.92 14.43
N LEU A 58 7.08 6.55 15.18
CA LEU A 58 8.19 5.76 14.63
C LEU A 58 7.74 4.42 14.04
N CYS A 59 8.27 4.09 12.86
CA CYS A 59 8.10 2.84 12.16
C CYS A 59 9.37 1.98 12.20
N LYS A 60 9.24 0.76 12.71
CA LYS A 60 10.38 -0.17 12.76
C LYS A 60 10.49 -1.00 11.49
N LEU A 61 11.65 -0.98 10.85
CA LEU A 61 12.01 -1.89 9.76
C LEU A 61 12.57 -3.21 10.30
N THR A 62 12.24 -4.32 9.63
CA THR A 62 12.94 -5.59 9.73
C THR A 62 13.25 -6.12 8.33
N VAL A 63 14.52 -6.22 7.98
CA VAL A 63 15.00 -6.87 6.76
C VAL A 63 15.32 -8.33 7.10
N ALA A 64 14.44 -9.23 6.67
CA ALA A 64 14.61 -10.65 6.93
C ALA A 64 15.49 -11.27 5.83
N ASP A 65 16.65 -11.78 6.19
CA ASP A 65 17.56 -12.45 5.26
C ASP A 65 17.11 -13.88 4.93
N ARG A 66 15.95 -13.95 4.27
CA ARG A 66 15.29 -15.21 3.90
C ARG A 66 14.38 -15.01 2.70
N PRO A 67 13.96 -16.10 2.03
CA PRO A 67 13.09 -16.02 0.87
C PRO A 67 11.74 -15.38 1.17
N GLN A 68 11.21 -14.66 0.18
CA GLN A 68 9.84 -14.17 0.15
C GLN A 68 8.85 -15.29 0.45
N ARG A 69 7.81 -14.95 1.23
CA ARG A 69 6.64 -15.82 1.34
C ARG A 69 5.99 -15.94 -0.03
N HIS A 70 5.68 -17.17 -0.39
CA HIS A 70 5.08 -17.46 -1.68
C HIS A 70 4.13 -18.64 -1.60
N ARG A 71 3.29 -18.77 -2.63
CA ARG A 71 2.41 -19.92 -2.85
C ARG A 71 2.57 -20.38 -4.29
N THR A 72 2.61 -21.68 -4.48
CA THR A 72 2.66 -22.32 -5.80
C THR A 72 1.40 -23.15 -6.04
N ARG A 73 0.91 -23.13 -7.28
CA ARG A 73 -0.17 -24.01 -7.75
C ARG A 73 0.31 -24.70 -9.03
N ALA A 74 0.27 -26.03 -9.05
CA ALA A 74 0.74 -26.85 -10.18
C ALA A 74 2.16 -26.47 -10.67
N GLY A 75 3.09 -26.27 -9.74
CA GLY A 75 4.49 -25.91 -10.05
C GLY A 75 4.70 -24.46 -10.52
N LYS A 76 3.64 -23.64 -10.65
CA LYS A 76 3.72 -22.23 -11.03
C LYS A 76 3.55 -21.34 -9.80
N LEU A 77 4.34 -20.25 -9.74
CA LEU A 77 4.22 -19.23 -8.70
C LEU A 77 2.89 -18.47 -8.87
N GLU A 78 2.05 -18.52 -7.85
CA GLU A 78 0.72 -17.86 -7.84
C GLU A 78 0.78 -16.53 -7.09
N LEU A 79 1.47 -16.51 -5.94
CA LEU A 79 1.60 -15.33 -5.10
C LEU A 79 3.02 -15.23 -4.57
N LYS A 80 3.55 -14.00 -4.51
CA LYS A 80 4.75 -13.65 -3.75
C LYS A 80 4.52 -12.37 -2.97
N THR A 81 5.04 -12.32 -1.75
CA THR A 81 4.98 -11.14 -0.89
C THR A 81 6.39 -10.63 -0.64
N TYR A 82 6.70 -9.43 -1.15
CA TYR A 82 8.00 -8.78 -1.00
C TYR A 82 8.22 -8.20 0.39
N GLY A 83 7.17 -7.62 0.95
CA GLY A 83 7.14 -7.09 2.30
C GLY A 83 5.71 -6.96 2.82
N TYR A 84 5.56 -6.49 4.04
CA TYR A 84 4.28 -6.08 4.58
C TYR A 84 4.47 -5.08 5.73
N TYR A 85 3.49 -4.19 5.85
CA TYR A 85 3.25 -3.33 6.99
C TYR A 85 2.30 -3.97 8.01
N ARG A 86 2.54 -3.73 9.30
CA ARG A 86 1.61 -4.02 10.40
C ARG A 86 1.62 -2.88 11.39
N ILE A 87 0.45 -2.59 11.96
CA ILE A 87 0.30 -1.66 13.08
C ILE A 87 -0.47 -2.33 14.20
N ALA A 88 -0.07 -2.06 15.44
CA ALA A 88 -0.87 -2.40 16.61
C ALA A 88 -2.03 -1.40 16.72
N TRP A 89 -3.26 -1.93 16.70
CA TRP A 89 -4.47 -1.15 16.90
C TRP A 89 -4.76 -1.04 18.40
N GLU A 90 -4.17 -0.03 19.03
CA GLU A 90 -4.58 0.47 20.35
C GLU A 90 -5.63 1.57 20.16
N SER A 91 -6.04 2.28 21.22
CA SER A 91 -6.96 3.43 21.12
C SER A 91 -6.44 4.54 20.18
N THR A 92 -5.14 4.55 19.90
CA THR A 92 -4.52 5.32 18.82
C THR A 92 -3.45 4.45 18.14
N PRO A 93 -3.31 4.45 16.81
CA PRO A 93 -2.28 3.66 16.15
C PRO A 93 -0.88 4.23 16.44
N GLN A 94 -0.11 3.57 17.31
CA GLN A 94 1.13 4.15 17.85
C GLN A 94 2.43 3.52 17.34
N ARG A 95 2.42 2.28 16.84
CA ARG A 95 3.67 1.58 16.49
C ARG A 95 3.54 0.74 15.22
N GLY A 96 4.07 1.28 14.13
CA GLY A 96 4.16 0.61 12.84
C GLY A 96 5.38 -0.31 12.77
N THR A 97 5.26 -1.41 12.03
CA THR A 97 6.37 -2.30 11.68
C THR A 97 6.30 -2.67 10.21
N ILE A 98 7.43 -2.53 9.52
CA ILE A 98 7.63 -2.97 8.14
C ILE A 98 8.54 -4.19 8.17
N ARG A 99 8.18 -5.23 7.44
CA ARG A 99 9.09 -6.35 7.19
C ARG A 99 9.28 -6.58 5.69
N ILE A 100 10.54 -6.66 5.25
CA ILE A 100 10.91 -6.93 3.85
C ILE A 100 11.78 -8.19 3.80
N TYR A 101 11.57 -9.04 2.79
CA TYR A 101 12.38 -10.23 2.54
C TYR A 101 13.55 -9.90 1.61
N ASN A 102 14.78 -10.21 2.04
CA ASN A 102 15.98 -9.89 1.27
C ASN A 102 16.23 -10.85 0.10
N LEU A 103 15.57 -12.02 0.06
CA LEU A 103 15.78 -13.04 -0.97
C LEU A 103 14.50 -13.30 -1.79
N THR A 104 14.66 -13.53 -3.09
CA THR A 104 13.57 -13.87 -4.02
C THR A 104 12.89 -15.19 -3.66
N ALA A 105 11.60 -15.32 -3.96
CA ALA A 105 10.77 -16.47 -3.57
C ALA A 105 11.33 -17.84 -3.99
N ILE A 106 11.68 -18.00 -5.28
CA ILE A 106 12.00 -19.31 -5.87
C ILE A 106 13.51 -19.56 -5.90
N ARG A 107 14.27 -18.63 -6.49
CA ARG A 107 15.72 -18.79 -6.67
C ARG A 107 16.53 -18.39 -5.44
N GLN A 108 15.91 -17.79 -4.43
CA GLN A 108 16.56 -17.31 -3.20
C GLN A 108 17.75 -16.38 -3.44
N GLN A 109 17.78 -15.75 -4.61
CA GLN A 109 18.77 -14.72 -4.94
C GLN A 109 18.44 -13.43 -4.20
N VAL A 110 19.47 -12.64 -3.88
CA VAL A 110 19.30 -11.31 -3.29
C VAL A 110 18.36 -10.46 -4.14
N LEU A 111 17.40 -9.82 -3.46
CA LEU A 111 16.42 -8.94 -4.09
C LEU A 111 17.12 -7.76 -4.75
N ALA A 112 16.71 -7.41 -5.97
CA ALA A 112 17.27 -6.26 -6.68
C ALA A 112 17.13 -4.97 -5.83
N PRO A 113 18.15 -4.11 -5.75
CA PRO A 113 18.11 -2.92 -4.89
C PRO A 113 16.94 -1.98 -5.18
N LYS A 114 16.62 -1.77 -6.46
CA LYS A 114 15.43 -0.99 -6.87
C LYS A 114 14.13 -1.58 -6.30
N VAL A 115 13.96 -2.89 -6.35
CA VAL A 115 12.76 -3.57 -5.84
C VAL A 115 12.68 -3.48 -4.32
N PHE A 116 13.83 -3.55 -3.62
CA PHE A 116 13.87 -3.34 -2.17
C PHE A 116 13.41 -1.93 -1.80
N LEU A 117 13.96 -0.90 -2.46
CA LEU A 117 13.58 0.49 -2.18
C LEU A 117 12.12 0.76 -2.55
N GLU A 118 11.65 0.29 -3.70
CA GLU A 118 10.23 0.38 -4.10
C GLU A 118 9.31 -0.26 -3.04
N THR A 119 9.68 -1.44 -2.52
CA THR A 119 8.93 -2.11 -1.45
C THR A 119 8.94 -1.29 -0.16
N LEU A 120 10.08 -0.72 0.24
CA LEU A 120 10.17 0.10 1.44
C LEU A 120 9.27 1.34 1.37
N LEU A 121 9.30 2.05 0.25
CA LEU A 121 8.45 3.23 0.03
C LEU A 121 6.97 2.84 0.02
N HIS A 122 6.61 1.72 -0.60
CA HIS A 122 5.24 1.20 -0.62
C HIS A 122 4.72 0.93 0.80
N GLU A 123 5.48 0.19 1.61
CA GLU A 123 5.07 -0.14 2.98
C GLU A 123 5.08 1.08 3.91
N TRP A 124 5.90 2.10 3.64
CA TRP A 124 5.84 3.37 4.36
C TRP A 124 4.59 4.19 4.00
N VAL A 125 4.11 4.16 2.74
CA VAL A 125 2.81 4.78 2.41
C VAL A 125 1.66 4.08 3.13
N HIS A 126 1.73 2.76 3.35
CA HIS A 126 0.79 2.09 4.25
C HIS A 126 0.88 2.66 5.67
N HIS A 127 2.09 2.88 6.19
CA HIS A 127 2.25 3.52 7.50
C HIS A 127 1.59 4.90 7.55
N TYR A 128 1.87 5.78 6.58
CA TYR A 128 1.28 7.10 6.45
C TYR A 128 -0.26 7.05 6.36
N ASP A 129 -0.82 6.10 5.63
CA ASP A 129 -2.28 5.95 5.53
C ASP A 129 -2.93 5.66 6.90
N PHE A 130 -2.29 4.84 7.73
CA PHE A 130 -2.82 4.49 9.05
C PHE A 130 -2.57 5.57 10.10
N THR A 131 -1.40 6.21 10.12
CA THR A 131 -1.03 7.14 11.21
C THR A 131 -1.21 8.61 10.84
N GLY A 132 -0.95 8.98 9.58
CA GLY A 132 -1.15 10.33 9.07
C GLY A 132 -2.58 10.59 8.64
N LEU A 133 -3.11 9.76 7.73
CA LEU A 133 -4.49 9.90 7.22
C LEU A 133 -5.55 9.27 8.12
N GLN A 134 -5.15 8.47 9.11
CA GLN A 134 -6.04 7.79 10.05
C GLN A 134 -7.12 6.96 9.32
N LEU A 135 -6.71 6.25 8.27
CA LEU A 135 -7.56 5.32 7.56
C LEU A 135 -7.66 4.02 8.36
N ASP A 136 -8.86 3.45 8.42
CA ASP A 136 -9.11 2.12 9.01
C ASP A 136 -8.61 0.98 8.09
N ARG A 137 -8.41 1.28 6.81
CA ARG A 137 -7.81 0.41 5.80
C ARG A 137 -6.97 1.22 4.83
N SER A 138 -5.92 0.63 4.29
CA SER A 138 -5.09 1.23 3.24
C SER A 138 -5.20 0.44 1.93
N PRO A 139 -6.30 0.61 1.17
CA PRO A 139 -6.44 -0.02 -0.14
C PRO A 139 -5.53 0.64 -1.18
N HIS A 140 -5.02 -0.14 -2.13
CA HIS A 140 -4.20 0.31 -3.26
C HIS A 140 -5.03 1.07 -4.31
N THR A 141 -5.49 2.27 -3.96
CA THR A 141 -6.24 3.18 -4.83
C THR A 141 -5.31 3.97 -5.76
N SER A 142 -5.87 4.72 -6.71
CA SER A 142 -5.10 5.67 -7.52
C SER A 142 -4.35 6.70 -6.67
N GLY A 143 -4.97 7.17 -5.58
CA GLY A 143 -4.35 8.10 -4.63
C GLY A 143 -3.20 7.46 -3.85
N PHE A 144 -3.33 6.20 -3.44
CA PHE A 144 -2.23 5.44 -2.83
C PHE A 144 -0.99 5.37 -3.75
N PHE A 145 -1.20 5.03 -5.03
CA PHE A 145 -0.10 5.00 -6.00
C PHE A 145 0.45 6.40 -6.33
N ALA A 146 -0.38 7.45 -6.24
CA ALA A 146 0.09 8.82 -6.38
C ALA A 146 1.01 9.23 -5.22
N ARG A 147 0.65 8.88 -3.98
CA ARG A 147 1.51 9.12 -2.80
C ARG A 147 2.86 8.41 -2.89
N ILE A 148 2.91 7.19 -3.45
CA ILE A 148 4.17 6.49 -3.69
C ILE A 148 5.06 7.27 -4.68
N ARG A 149 4.48 7.79 -5.77
CA ARG A 149 5.22 8.58 -6.77
C ARG A 149 5.70 9.90 -6.18
N ASP A 150 4.82 10.62 -5.51
CA ASP A 150 5.13 11.88 -4.82
C ASP A 150 6.28 11.70 -3.81
N LEU A 151 6.23 10.64 -3.00
CA LEU A 151 7.32 10.28 -2.08
C LEU A 151 8.64 10.00 -2.81
N ALA A 152 8.61 9.20 -3.88
CA ALA A 152 9.81 8.87 -4.64
C ALA A 152 10.40 10.08 -5.38
N GLU A 153 9.56 10.97 -5.91
CA GLU A 153 9.95 12.23 -6.53
C GLU A 153 10.57 13.18 -5.49
N THR A 154 9.96 13.32 -4.32
CA THR A 154 10.48 14.10 -3.19
C THR A 154 11.88 13.62 -2.78
N LEU A 155 12.10 12.30 -2.76
CA LEU A 155 13.40 11.71 -2.48
C LEU A 155 14.39 11.73 -3.66
N GLY A 156 13.98 12.24 -4.83
CA GLY A 156 14.81 12.27 -6.04
C GLY A 156 15.13 10.88 -6.61
N VAL A 157 14.30 9.89 -6.32
CA VAL A 157 14.43 8.49 -6.76
C VAL A 157 13.21 8.03 -7.57
N GLY A 158 12.49 8.94 -8.25
CA GLY A 158 11.27 8.63 -9.01
C GLY A 158 11.40 7.45 -9.99
N PHE A 159 12.61 7.20 -10.51
CA PHE A 159 12.94 6.04 -11.36
C PHE A 159 12.72 4.67 -10.69
N VAL A 160 12.56 4.60 -9.36
CA VAL A 160 12.26 3.35 -8.65
C VAL A 160 10.79 2.95 -8.79
N THR A 161 9.91 3.92 -9.02
CA THR A 161 8.47 3.67 -9.18
C THR A 161 8.13 3.33 -10.64
N PRO A 162 7.08 2.54 -10.88
CA PRO A 162 6.57 2.35 -12.24
C PRO A 162 6.13 3.70 -12.83
N PRO A 163 6.39 3.97 -14.12
CA PRO A 163 5.94 5.20 -14.76
C PRO A 163 4.41 5.29 -14.65
N LYS A 164 3.90 6.51 -14.46
CA LYS A 164 2.46 6.76 -14.55
C LYS A 164 2.04 6.28 -15.94
N ARG A 165 1.12 5.32 -16.02
CA ARG A 165 0.49 4.99 -17.30
C ARG A 165 -0.12 6.28 -17.82
N GLU A 166 0.44 6.83 -18.89
CA GLU A 166 -0.22 7.90 -19.62
C GLU A 166 -1.57 7.32 -20.03
N ALA A 167 -2.65 7.94 -19.56
CA ALA A 167 -3.97 7.58 -20.05
C ALA A 167 -3.94 7.87 -21.56
N PRO A 168 -4.30 6.91 -22.43
CA PRO A 168 -4.56 7.27 -23.81
C PRO A 168 -5.59 8.40 -23.81
N SER A 169 -5.29 9.46 -24.57
CA SER A 169 -6.19 10.60 -24.79
C SER A 169 -7.61 10.10 -25.03
N ALA A 170 -8.50 10.43 -24.09
CA ALA A 170 -9.96 10.34 -24.14
C ALA A 170 -10.56 9.27 -25.07
N ALA A 171 -10.73 8.06 -24.54
CA ALA A 171 -11.98 7.32 -24.69
C ALA A 171 -12.39 6.85 -23.30
N PRO A 172 -13.67 6.96 -22.89
CA PRO A 172 -14.09 6.40 -21.62
C PRO A 172 -13.80 4.90 -21.69
N ALA A 173 -13.06 4.38 -20.72
CA ALA A 173 -12.92 2.95 -20.59
C ALA A 173 -14.31 2.38 -20.30
N GLU A 174 -14.94 1.79 -21.31
CA GLU A 174 -16.08 0.91 -21.10
C GLU A 174 -15.58 -0.26 -20.26
N ASP A 175 -16.03 -0.31 -19.01
CA ASP A 175 -15.79 -1.44 -18.12
C ASP A 175 -16.21 -2.72 -18.84
N VAL A 176 -15.27 -3.64 -19.01
CA VAL A 176 -15.53 -4.97 -19.59
C VAL A 176 -16.43 -5.72 -18.62
N VAL A 177 -17.74 -5.66 -18.88
CA VAL A 177 -18.73 -6.54 -18.27
C VAL A 177 -18.50 -7.93 -18.86
N VAL A 178 -17.95 -8.84 -18.06
CA VAL A 178 -17.87 -10.26 -18.43
C VAL A 178 -19.30 -10.80 -18.46
N ALA A 179 -19.80 -11.04 -19.67
CA ALA A 179 -21.12 -11.64 -19.91
C ALA A 179 -21.07 -13.16 -19.70
N GLY A 180 -21.78 -13.64 -18.66
CA GLY A 180 -22.32 -15.00 -18.49
C GLY A 180 -21.30 -16.12 -18.25
N SER A 181 -21.56 -17.17 -17.47
CA SER A 181 -22.65 -17.52 -16.57
C SER A 181 -22.12 -18.68 -15.73
N ASP A 182 -22.13 -18.57 -14.41
CA ASP A 182 -22.19 -19.76 -13.58
C ASP A 182 -23.24 -19.56 -12.51
N ARG A 183 -24.27 -20.40 -12.57
CA ARG A 183 -25.49 -20.29 -11.79
C ARG A 183 -25.22 -20.77 -10.37
N LEU A 184 -25.40 -19.89 -9.39
CA LEU A 184 -25.64 -20.31 -8.01
C LEU A 184 -27.07 -19.96 -7.61
N GLN A 185 -27.83 -20.99 -7.24
CA GLN A 185 -29.21 -20.94 -6.79
C GLN A 185 -29.35 -20.29 -5.39
N PRO A 186 -30.54 -19.77 -5.04
CA PRO A 186 -30.73 -18.95 -3.85
C PRO A 186 -30.89 -19.82 -2.60
N GLY A 187 -29.91 -19.73 -1.69
CA GLY A 187 -29.91 -20.41 -0.39
C GLY A 187 -29.28 -19.59 0.74
N GLY A 188 -29.29 -18.25 0.63
CA GLY A 188 -28.76 -17.34 1.66
C GLY A 188 -29.86 -16.81 2.58
N LYS A 189 -29.58 -16.71 3.90
CA LYS A 189 -30.49 -16.10 4.88
C LYS A 189 -30.88 -14.66 4.49
N PRO A 190 -32.13 -14.23 4.77
CA PRO A 190 -32.56 -12.86 4.48
C PRO A 190 -31.67 -11.83 5.17
N PRO A 191 -31.44 -10.66 4.55
CA PRO A 191 -30.59 -9.62 5.11
C PRO A 191 -31.18 -9.13 6.46
N PRO A 192 -30.33 -8.93 7.48
CA PRO A 192 -30.73 -8.35 8.76
C PRO A 192 -31.45 -7.00 8.59
N GLN A 193 -32.37 -6.72 9.52
CA GLN A 193 -33.36 -5.63 9.43
C GLN A 193 -32.75 -4.25 9.11
N TRP A 194 -31.57 -3.94 9.65
CA TRP A 194 -30.89 -2.67 9.41
C TRP A 194 -30.48 -2.42 7.94
N ILE A 195 -30.27 -3.48 7.14
CA ILE A 195 -30.00 -3.38 5.68
C ILE A 195 -31.31 -3.05 4.93
N ARG A 196 -32.45 -3.57 5.40
CA ARG A 196 -33.77 -3.30 4.80
C ARG A 196 -34.22 -1.86 5.07
N ASP A 197 -33.94 -1.36 6.27
CA ASP A 197 -34.29 0.01 6.68
C ASP A 197 -33.44 1.06 5.95
N GLN A 198 -32.18 0.75 5.65
CA GLN A 198 -31.28 1.63 4.90
C GLN A 198 -31.72 1.79 3.42
N VAL A 199 -32.32 0.77 2.82
CA VAL A 199 -32.89 0.81 1.46
C VAL A 199 -34.21 1.60 1.43
N LEU A 200 -35.06 1.48 2.45
CA LEU A 200 -36.29 2.28 2.60
C LEU A 200 -36.01 3.78 2.81
N ALA A 201 -34.91 4.13 3.48
CA ALA A 201 -34.51 5.51 3.75
C ALA A 201 -33.89 6.23 2.53
N LEU A 202 -33.25 5.50 1.61
CA LEU A 202 -32.63 6.06 0.41
C LEU A 202 -33.63 6.35 -0.72
N PHE A 203 -34.73 5.59 -0.79
CA PHE A 203 -35.68 5.67 -1.91
C PHE A 203 -37.05 6.24 -1.55
N GLY A 204 -37.36 6.45 -0.25
CA GLY A 204 -38.69 6.88 0.18
C GLY A 204 -39.79 5.87 -0.22
N ARG A 205 -40.98 5.97 0.39
CA ARG A 205 -42.10 5.09 0.00
C ARG A 205 -42.49 5.38 -1.45
N PRO A 206 -42.94 4.37 -2.23
CA PRO A 206 -43.79 4.64 -3.37
C PRO A 206 -44.96 5.50 -2.86
N ARG A 207 -45.17 6.66 -3.47
CA ARG A 207 -46.46 7.34 -3.30
C ARG A 207 -47.54 6.37 -3.78
N THR A 208 -48.57 6.24 -2.95
CA THR A 208 -49.72 5.32 -3.01
C THR A 208 -50.17 4.90 -4.40
#